data_AF-A0A7S6MM43-F1
#
_entry.id   AF-A0A7S6MM43-F1
#
_cell.length_a   1.000
_cell.length_b   1.000
_cell.length_c   1.000
_cell.angle_alpha   90.00
_cell.angle_beta   90.00
_cell.angle_gamma   90.00
#
_symmetry.space_group_name_H-M   'P 1'
#
loop_
_entity.id
_entity.type
_entity.pdbx_description
1 polymer ?
#
loop_
_entity_poly.entity_id
_entity_poly.type
_entity_poly.pdbx_seq_one_letter_code
_entity_poly.pdbx_strand_id
1 'polypeptide(L)' 'MFGNTARSISAVPREIQNCYIRNCLKADPAYGKGTADAFGIALHEVSA' A
#
# COMPACT_ATOMS: atom_id res chain seq x y z
N MET A 1 -11.94 -4.27 5.80
CA MET A 1 -11.29 -5.14 4.78
C MET A 1 -9.78 -4.91 4.66
N PHE A 2 -9.26 -3.69 4.81
CA PHE A 2 -7.84 -3.37 4.62
C PHE A 2 -6.84 -4.09 5.54
N GLY A 3 -7.16 -4.22 6.84
CA GLY A 3 -6.21 -4.76 7.82
C GLY A 3 -5.83 -6.24 7.63
N ASN A 4 -6.65 -7.03 6.93
CA ASN A 4 -6.34 -8.43 6.64
C ASN A 4 -5.27 -8.55 5.54
N THR A 5 -5.46 -7.84 4.43
CA THR A 5 -4.54 -7.86 3.28
C THR A 5 -3.18 -7.26 3.63
N ALA A 6 -3.18 -6.17 4.39
CA ALA A 6 -1.93 -5.53 4.82
C ALA A 6 -1.08 -6.47 5.69
N ARG A 7 -1.70 -7.27 6.58
CA ARG A 7 -1.00 -8.25 7.42
C ARG A 7 -0.49 -9.46 6.64
N SER A 8 -1.18 -9.87 5.57
CA SER A 8 -0.70 -10.95 4.69
C SER A 8 0.47 -10.51 3.79
N ILE A 9 0.49 -9.23 3.39
CA ILE A 9 1.50 -8.67 2.48
C ILE A 9 2.65 -8.01 3.26
N SER A 10 2.55 -7.77 4.57
CA SER A 10 3.62 -7.13 5.34
C SER A 10 4.94 -7.92 5.39
N ALA A 11 4.91 -9.23 5.09
CA ALA A 11 6.09 -10.09 5.04
C ALA A 11 6.80 -10.11 3.68
N VAL A 12 6.23 -9.51 2.63
CA VAL A 12 6.89 -9.43 1.32
C VAL A 12 7.84 -8.22 1.24
N PRO A 13 8.84 -8.24 0.33
CA PRO A 13 9.75 -7.12 0.14
C PRO A 13 9.04 -5.78 -0.07
N ARG A 14 9.66 -4.69 0.43
CA ARG A 14 9.08 -3.33 0.40
C ARG A 14 8.72 -2.86 -1.01
N GLU A 15 9.47 -3.28 -2.02
CA GLU A 15 9.16 -2.98 -3.43
C GLU A 15 7.80 -3.54 -3.89
N ILE A 16 7.41 -4.73 -3.42
CA ILE A 16 6.13 -5.38 -3.75
C ILE A 16 5.00 -4.65 -3.03
N GLN A 17 5.21 -4.25 -1.77
CA GLN A 17 4.27 -3.42 -1.02
C GLN A 17 4.04 -2.08 -1.76
N ASN A 18 5.11 -1.43 -2.21
CA ASN A 18 5.04 -0.19 -2.98
C ASN A 18 4.30 -0.38 -4.32
N CYS A 19 4.56 -1.47 -5.04
CA CYS A 19 3.84 -1.81 -6.27
C CYS A 19 2.34 -1.97 -6.03
N TYR A 20 1.96 -2.66 -4.95
CA TYR A 20 0.56 -2.81 -4.56
C TYR A 20 -0.09 -1.46 -4.24
N ILE A 21 0.57 -0.61 -3.45
CA ILE A 21 0.07 0.74 -3.12
C ILE A 21 -0.09 1.58 -4.39
N ARG A 22 0.87 1.56 -5.32
CA ARG A 22 0.75 2.27 -6.62
C ARG A 22 -0.47 1.83 -7.41
N ASN A 23 -0.72 0.53 -7.49
CA ASN A 23 -1.89 0.01 -8.19
C ASN A 23 -3.19 0.38 -7.48
N CYS A 24 -3.21 0.38 -6.14
CA CYS A 24 -4.34 0.83 -5.36
C CYS A 24 -4.63 2.32 -5.58
N LEU A 25 -3.60 3.17 -5.60
CA LEU A 25 -3.73 4.61 -5.90
C LEU A 25 -4.26 4.87 -7.31
N LYS A 26 -3.83 4.08 -8.30
CA LYS A 26 -4.35 4.17 -9.68
C LYS A 26 -5.82 3.79 -9.77
N ALA A 27 -6.26 2.83 -8.96
CA ALA A 27 -7.67 2.43 -8.92
C ALA A 27 -8.53 3.49 -8.21
N ASP A 28 -8.08 3.94 -7.04
CA ASP A 28 -8.75 4.97 -6.24
C ASP A 28 -7.74 5.63 -5.26
N PRO A 29 -7.60 6.97 -5.23
CA PRO A 29 -6.67 7.65 -4.34
C PRO A 29 -6.91 7.40 -2.84
N ALA A 30 -8.18 7.29 -2.41
CA ALA A 30 -8.55 7.00 -1.03
C ALA A 30 -8.24 5.54 -0.67
N TYR A 31 -8.44 4.62 -1.60
CA TYR A 31 -8.08 3.20 -1.46
C TYR A 31 -6.57 3.02 -1.34
N GLY A 32 -5.79 3.68 -2.19
CA GLY A 32 -4.33 3.69 -2.11
C GLY A 32 -3.80 4.31 -0.81
N LYS A 33 -4.40 5.41 -0.35
CA LYS A 33 -4.07 6.01 0.95
C LYS A 33 -4.36 5.06 2.12
N GLY A 34 -5.57 4.47 2.18
CA GLY A 34 -5.94 3.52 3.24
C GLY A 34 -5.06 2.27 3.25
N THR A 35 -4.56 1.88 2.08
CA THR A 35 -3.60 0.78 1.93
C THR A 35 -2.22 1.16 2.44
N ALA A 36 -1.72 2.35 2.10
CA ALA A 36 -0.44 2.87 2.59
C ALA A 36 -0.45 3.03 4.12
N ASP A 37 -1.53 3.58 4.67
CA ASP A 37 -1.75 3.72 6.11
C ASP A 37 -1.74 2.34 6.81
N ALA A 38 -2.32 1.30 6.18
CA ALA A 38 -2.32 -0.06 6.73
C ALA A 38 -0.95 -0.75 6.68
N PHE A 39 -0.09 -0.40 5.72
CA PHE A 39 1.31 -0.85 5.66
C PHE A 39 2.28 0.00 6.48
N GLY A 40 1.84 1.16 6.98
CA GLY A 40 2.71 2.15 7.63
C GLY A 40 3.77 2.73 6.69
N ILE A 41 3.44 2.87 5.40
CA ILE A 41 4.32 3.42 4.37
C ILE A 41 3.81 4.80 3.98
N ALA A 42 4.68 5.80 3.97
CA ALA A 42 4.27 7.13 3.54
C ALA A 42 4.08 7.18 2.01
N LEU A 43 3.02 7.86 1.55
CA LEU A 43 2.72 7.93 0.11
C LEU A 43 3.86 8.54 -0.73
N HIS A 44 4.67 9.43 -0.14
CA HIS A 44 5.82 10.01 -0.85
C HIS A 44 6.92 8.98 -1.15
N GLU A 45 7.03 7.89 -0.36
CA GLU A 45 7.97 6.79 -0.62
C GLU A 45 7.52 5.92 -1.81
N VAL A 46 6.25 6.04 -2.20
CA VAL A 46 5.62 5.26 -3.26
C VAL A 46 5.58 6.04 -4.58
N SER A 47 5.56 7.37 -4.53
CA SER A 47 5.52 8.25 -5.71
C SER A 47 6.90 8.58 -6.31
N ALA A 48 7.98 8.12 -5.70
CA ALA A 48 9.34 8.20 -6.25
C ALA A 48 9.59 7.15 -7.34
#